data_AF-A0A0E4BQU7-F1
#
_entry.id   AF-A0A0E4BQU7-F1
#
_cell.length_a   1.000
_cell.length_b   1.000
_cell.length_c   1.000
_cell.angle_alpha   90.00
_cell.angle_beta   90.00
_cell.angle_gamma   90.00
#
_symmetry.space_group_name_H-M   'P 1'
#
loop_
_entity.id
_entity.type
_entity.pdbx_description
1 polymer ?
#
loop_
_entity_poly.entity_id
_entity_poly.type
_entity_poly.pdbx_seq_one_letter_code
_entity_poly.pdbx_strand_id
1 'polypeptide(L)'
;MARLNFEADLAKAVSCASWVQENAPEDIQLKRDVIIRIDDTAPPDVVIASSTLSIKVSDLQTGMSRPARLVAGHPFLPVPLISLVEVGGGAATSSAAVTAAMDFYRSIGK
;
A
#
# COMPACT_ATOMS: atom_id res chain seq x y z
N MET A 1 7.73 10.56 19.74
CA MET A 1 6.35 10.08 19.54
C MET A 1 5.35 11.16 19.11
N ALA A 2 5.70 12.46 19.06
CA ALA A 2 4.78 13.53 18.68
C ALA A 2 4.24 13.53 17.22
N ARG A 3 4.60 12.51 16.40
CA ARG A 3 4.19 12.37 14.99
C ARG A 3 3.43 11.05 14.73
N LEU A 4 3.09 10.31 15.78
CA LEU A 4 2.36 9.03 15.69
C LEU A 4 0.99 9.20 16.33
N ASN A 5 -0.06 8.85 15.59
CA ASN A 5 -1.42 8.78 16.09
C ASN A 5 -1.97 7.38 15.82
N PHE A 6 -2.66 6.82 16.79
CA PHE A 6 -3.34 5.54 16.65
C PHE A 6 -4.82 5.80 16.46
N GLU A 7 -5.38 5.22 15.40
CA GLU A 7 -6.80 5.33 15.06
C GLU A 7 -7.30 3.91 14.77
N ALA A 8 -8.39 3.52 15.42
CA ALA A 8 -8.98 2.19 15.29
C ALA A 8 -9.98 2.11 14.12
N ASP A 9 -10.54 3.25 13.71
CA ASP A 9 -11.40 3.34 12.55
C ASP A 9 -10.56 3.55 11.28
N LEU A 10 -10.52 2.53 10.41
CA LEU A 10 -9.76 2.57 9.17
C LEU A 10 -10.15 3.77 8.28
N ALA A 11 -11.44 4.08 8.16
CA ALA A 11 -11.89 5.16 7.29
C ALA A 11 -11.38 6.51 7.80
N LYS A 12 -11.42 6.73 9.12
CA LYS A 12 -10.81 7.92 9.73
C LYS A 12 -9.30 7.96 9.48
N ALA A 13 -8.61 6.84 9.68
CA ALA A 13 -7.16 6.75 9.55
C ALA A 13 -6.65 7.13 8.15
N VAL A 14 -7.40 6.78 7.09
CA VAL A 14 -6.96 7.03 5.71
C VAL A 14 -7.60 8.25 5.04
N SER A 15 -8.63 8.85 5.65
CA SER A 15 -9.43 9.94 5.06
C SER A 15 -8.60 11.17 4.60
N CYS A 16 -7.48 11.44 5.27
CA CYS A 16 -6.56 12.53 4.93
C CYS A 16 -5.14 12.04 4.63
N ALA A 17 -4.97 10.76 4.31
CA ALA A 17 -3.67 10.19 3.98
C ALA A 17 -3.18 10.71 2.62
N SER A 18 -1.87 10.90 2.48
CA SER A 18 -1.20 11.13 1.18
C SER A 18 -0.49 9.88 0.67
N TRP A 19 -0.40 8.84 1.50
CA TRP A 19 0.23 7.55 1.22
C TRP A 19 -0.37 6.51 2.16
N VAL A 20 -0.64 5.29 1.68
CA VAL A 20 -1.07 4.17 2.52
C VAL A 20 -0.13 2.98 2.33
N GLN A 21 0.39 2.46 3.44
CA GLN A 21 1.08 1.17 3.50
C GLN A 21 0.19 0.16 4.23
N GLU A 22 -0.21 -0.90 3.55
CA GLU A 22 -0.95 -2.03 4.10
C GLU A 22 0.04 -3.11 4.57
N ASN A 23 -0.08 -3.52 5.84
CA ASN A 23 0.80 -4.48 6.53
C ASN A 23 0.01 -5.55 7.33
N ALA A 24 -1.24 -5.83 6.95
CA ALA A 24 -2.00 -6.93 7.51
C ALA A 24 -1.28 -8.28 7.29
N PRO A 25 -1.63 -9.33 8.05
CA PRO A 25 -1.12 -10.68 7.85
C PRO A 25 -1.21 -11.15 6.40
N GLU A 26 -0.31 -12.06 6.00
CA GLU A 26 -0.25 -12.63 4.65
C GLU A 26 -1.40 -13.64 4.42
N ASP A 27 -2.62 -13.11 4.39
CA ASP A 27 -3.86 -13.82 4.08
C ASP A 27 -4.60 -13.05 2.99
N ILE A 28 -4.94 -13.74 1.89
CA ILE A 28 -5.51 -13.10 0.71
C ILE A 28 -6.87 -12.46 0.94
N GLN A 29 -7.73 -13.08 1.76
CA GLN A 29 -9.07 -12.55 2.01
C GLN A 29 -8.97 -11.32 2.91
N LEU A 30 -8.21 -11.42 3.99
CA LEU A 30 -7.99 -10.31 4.90
C LEU A 30 -7.37 -9.09 4.21
N LYS A 31 -6.33 -9.30 3.38
CA LYS A 31 -5.69 -8.22 2.64
C LYS A 31 -6.65 -7.57 1.65
N ARG A 32 -7.43 -8.37 0.90
CA ARG A 32 -8.44 -7.83 -0.03
C ARG A 32 -9.46 -6.98 0.72
N ASP A 33 -10.00 -7.47 1.82
CA ASP A 33 -11.00 -6.73 2.60
C ASP A 33 -10.45 -5.39 3.11
N VAL A 34 -9.22 -5.39 3.63
CA VAL A 34 -8.53 -4.17 4.07
C VAL A 34 -8.27 -3.22 2.90
N ILE A 35 -7.73 -3.72 1.79
CA ILE A 35 -7.40 -2.92 0.60
C ILE A 35 -8.66 -2.31 -0.03
N ILE A 36 -9.75 -3.06 -0.14
CA ILE A 36 -11.02 -2.55 -0.66
C ILE A 36 -11.55 -1.43 0.24
N ARG A 37 -11.52 -1.62 1.56
CA ARG A 37 -11.96 -0.58 2.49
C ARG A 37 -11.09 0.67 2.43
N ILE A 38 -9.78 0.52 2.23
CA ILE A 38 -8.87 1.65 1.95
C ILE A 38 -9.24 2.30 0.61
N ASP A 39 -9.51 1.51 -0.42
CA ASP A 39 -9.85 2.01 -1.75
C ASP A 39 -11.12 2.86 -1.76
N ASP A 40 -12.11 2.46 -0.96
CA ASP A 40 -13.38 3.18 -0.86
C ASP A 40 -13.29 4.48 -0.04
N THR A 41 -12.30 4.60 0.86
CA THR A 41 -12.26 5.67 1.87
C THR A 41 -11.08 6.63 1.73
N ALA A 42 -9.94 6.17 1.21
CA ALA A 42 -8.77 7.01 0.98
C ALA A 42 -9.02 7.97 -0.20
N PRO A 43 -8.40 9.17 -0.18
CA PRO A 43 -8.47 10.10 -1.31
C PRO A 43 -8.11 9.42 -2.64
N PRO A 44 -8.77 9.76 -3.76
CA PRO A 44 -8.73 9.01 -5.01
C PRO A 44 -7.34 8.92 -5.67
N ASP A 45 -6.47 9.88 -5.36
CA ASP A 45 -5.12 10.06 -5.89
C ASP A 45 -4.03 9.37 -5.05
N VAL A 46 -4.40 8.78 -3.91
CA VAL A 46 -3.45 8.13 -3.00
C VAL A 46 -3.06 6.75 -3.52
N VAL A 47 -1.75 6.50 -3.55
CA VAL A 47 -1.17 5.17 -3.79
C VAL A 47 -1.38 4.29 -2.55
N ILE A 48 -1.80 3.05 -2.81
CA ILE A 48 -1.93 2.01 -1.81
C ILE A 48 -0.78 1.03 -2.06
N ALA A 49 0.14 0.90 -1.12
CA ALA A 49 1.23 -0.07 -1.18
C ALA A 49 0.97 -1.22 -0.21
N SER A 50 0.99 -2.46 -0.70
CA SER A 50 0.90 -3.66 0.14
C SER A 50 2.29 -4.22 0.42
N SER A 51 2.54 -4.63 1.66
CA SER A 51 3.75 -5.37 2.03
C SER A 51 3.70 -6.86 1.66
N THR A 52 2.76 -7.27 0.79
CA THR A 52 2.64 -8.63 0.28
C THR A 52 3.98 -9.13 -0.25
N LEU A 53 4.32 -10.38 0.07
CA LEU A 53 5.51 -11.05 -0.42
C LEU A 53 5.16 -12.13 -1.44
N SER A 54 4.06 -12.83 -1.23
CA SER A 54 3.69 -14.06 -1.95
C SER A 54 2.41 -13.92 -2.79
N ILE A 55 1.52 -12.99 -2.40
CA ILE A 55 0.25 -12.78 -3.10
C ILE A 55 0.48 -11.81 -4.25
N LYS A 56 0.03 -12.18 -5.45
CA LYS A 56 0.15 -11.33 -6.64
C LYS A 56 -0.70 -10.06 -6.46
N VAL A 57 -0.15 -8.93 -6.85
CA VAL A 57 -0.88 -7.64 -6.81
C VAL A 57 -2.18 -7.72 -7.61
N SER A 58 -2.19 -8.40 -8.77
CA SER A 58 -3.41 -8.63 -9.55
C SER A 58 -4.52 -9.36 -8.78
N ASP A 59 -4.14 -10.28 -7.91
CA ASP A 59 -5.12 -10.99 -7.07
C ASP A 59 -5.67 -10.03 -6.01
N LEU A 60 -4.83 -9.18 -5.40
CA LEU A 60 -5.26 -8.16 -4.45
C LEU A 60 -6.12 -7.05 -5.07
N GLN A 61 -5.97 -6.79 -6.38
CA GLN A 61 -6.81 -5.83 -7.13
C GLN A 61 -8.27 -6.27 -7.30
N THR A 62 -8.58 -7.54 -7.04
CA THR A 62 -9.94 -8.07 -7.21
C THR A 62 -10.90 -7.39 -6.24
N GLY A 63 -11.96 -6.76 -6.77
CA GLY A 63 -12.99 -6.08 -5.98
C GLY A 63 -12.70 -4.60 -5.71
N MET A 64 -11.53 -4.08 -6.08
CA MET A 64 -11.24 -2.65 -6.01
C MET A 64 -12.05 -1.84 -7.02
N SER A 65 -12.49 -0.66 -6.61
CA SER A 65 -13.09 0.36 -7.48
C SER A 65 -12.02 1.09 -8.30
N ARG A 66 -10.81 1.29 -7.76
CA ARG A 66 -9.70 2.03 -8.40
C ARG A 66 -8.38 1.24 -8.34
N PRO A 67 -8.30 0.07 -9.01
CA PRO A 67 -7.14 -0.82 -8.88
C PRO A 67 -5.82 -0.24 -9.40
N ALA A 68 -5.87 0.81 -10.23
CA ALA A 68 -4.70 1.41 -10.89
C ALA A 68 -3.66 2.03 -9.94
N ARG A 69 -4.02 2.20 -8.66
CA ARG A 69 -3.17 2.80 -7.61
C ARG A 69 -2.61 1.80 -6.61
N LEU A 70 -2.90 0.51 -6.76
CA LEU A 70 -2.33 -0.54 -5.91
C LEU A 70 -0.96 -0.97 -6.45
N VAL A 71 0.03 -1.01 -5.57
CA VAL A 71 1.37 -1.56 -5.82
C VAL A 71 1.77 -2.54 -4.72
N ALA A 72 2.66 -3.48 -5.03
CA ALA A 72 3.53 -4.08 -4.04
C ALA A 72 4.59 -3.05 -3.65
N GLY A 73 4.85 -2.93 -2.35
CA GLY A 73 5.90 -2.12 -1.77
C GLY A 73 6.47 -2.89 -0.59
N HIS A 74 7.22 -3.94 -0.93
CA HIS A 74 7.63 -5.00 0.00
C HIS A 74 9.02 -4.68 0.59
N PRO A 75 9.09 -4.34 1.90
CA PRO A 75 10.36 -4.06 2.56
C PRO A 75 11.07 -5.35 2.98
N PHE A 76 12.40 -5.34 2.94
CA PHE A 76 13.19 -6.46 3.45
C PHE A 76 13.48 -6.29 4.94
N LEU A 77 13.40 -7.40 5.69
CA LEU A 77 13.57 -7.40 7.14
C LEU A 77 15.03 -7.68 7.53
N PRO A 78 15.57 -6.99 8.55
CA PRO A 78 14.93 -5.96 9.38
C PRO A 78 14.88 -4.58 8.71
N VAL A 79 13.68 -3.96 8.69
CA VAL A 79 13.39 -2.71 7.95
C VAL A 79 14.38 -1.57 8.25
N PRO A 80 14.86 -1.33 9.48
CA PRO A 80 15.80 -0.22 9.71
C PRO A 80 17.20 -0.44 9.14
N LEU A 81 17.61 -1.69 8.90
CA LEU A 81 18.97 -2.03 8.45
C LEU A 81 19.05 -2.26 6.93
N ILE A 82 17.94 -2.64 6.30
CA ILE A 82 17.88 -2.88 4.87
C ILE A 82 17.10 -1.76 4.19
N SER A 83 17.75 -1.06 3.26
CA SER A 83 17.13 -0.01 2.47
C SER A 83 16.31 -0.54 1.30
N LEU A 84 16.47 -1.81 0.91
CA LEU A 84 15.74 -2.37 -0.23
C LEU A 84 14.23 -2.45 0.04
N VAL A 85 13.47 -1.90 -0.91
CA VAL A 85 12.03 -2.11 -1.08
C VAL A 85 11.79 -2.59 -2.51
N GLU A 86 11.10 -3.72 -2.65
CA GLU A 86 10.66 -4.21 -3.95
C GLU A 86 9.32 -3.56 -4.32
N VAL A 87 9.29 -2.86 -5.46
CA VAL A 87 8.09 -2.20 -5.99
C VAL A 87 7.63 -2.93 -7.24
N GLY A 88 6.36 -3.36 -7.24
CA GLY A 88 5.76 -4.11 -8.35
C GLY A 88 4.30 -3.75 -8.58
N GLY A 89 3.85 -3.83 -9.83
CA GLY A 89 2.45 -3.61 -10.21
C GLY A 89 1.71 -4.92 -10.51
N GLY A 90 0.40 -4.88 -10.40
CA GLY A 90 -0.52 -5.88 -10.95
C GLY A 90 -0.97 -5.51 -12.37
N ALA A 91 -1.85 -6.33 -12.94
CA ALA A 91 -2.35 -6.17 -14.31
C ALA A 91 -3.05 -4.83 -14.56
N ALA A 92 -3.72 -4.27 -13.55
CA ALA A 92 -4.42 -2.99 -13.66
C ALA A 92 -3.60 -1.81 -13.12
N THR A 93 -2.41 -2.03 -12.57
CA THR A 93 -1.60 -0.97 -11.95
C THR A 93 -1.10 0.01 -13.00
N SER A 94 -1.25 1.31 -12.74
CA SER A 94 -0.70 2.35 -13.61
C SER A 94 0.81 2.49 -13.42
N SER A 95 1.53 2.82 -14.50
CA SER A 95 2.94 3.18 -14.42
C SER A 95 3.18 4.38 -13.50
N ALA A 96 2.25 5.33 -13.47
CA ALA A 96 2.29 6.48 -12.57
C ALA A 96 2.30 6.08 -11.08
N ALA A 97 1.50 5.08 -10.68
CA ALA A 97 1.50 4.58 -9.31
C ALA A 97 2.84 3.90 -8.94
N VAL A 98 3.43 3.15 -9.88
CA VAL A 98 4.77 2.55 -9.69
C VAL A 98 5.83 3.63 -9.53
N THR A 99 5.83 4.66 -10.38
CA THR A 99 6.77 5.78 -10.27
C THR A 99 6.60 6.52 -8.95
N ALA A 100 5.37 6.85 -8.56
CA ALA A 100 5.08 7.51 -7.29
C ALA A 100 5.54 6.68 -6.08
N ALA A 101 5.38 5.36 -6.12
CA ALA A 101 5.88 4.47 -5.08
C ALA A 101 7.41 4.47 -4.99
N MET A 102 8.09 4.37 -6.14
CA MET A 102 9.56 4.45 -6.20
C MET A 102 10.07 5.78 -5.63
N ASP A 103 9.43 6.90 -5.97
CA ASP A 103 9.83 8.22 -5.50
C ASP A 103 9.54 8.42 -4.01
N PHE A 104 8.41 7.91 -3.51
CA PHE A 104 8.09 7.91 -2.09
C PHE A 104 9.16 7.16 -1.29
N TYR A 105 9.49 5.91 -1.66
CA TYR A 105 10.48 5.12 -0.94
C TYR A 105 11.87 5.77 -0.95
N ARG A 106 12.30 6.30 -2.10
CA ARG A 106 13.55 7.08 -2.19
C ARG A 106 13.57 8.28 -1.25
N SER A 107 12.46 9.01 -1.16
CA SER A 107 12.35 10.20 -0.31
C SER A 107 12.54 9.90 1.19
N ILE A 108 12.28 8.66 1.61
CA ILE A 108 12.44 8.20 3.00
C ILE A 108 13.71 7.35 3.22
N GLY A 109 14.64 7.36 2.25
CA GLY A 109 15.94 6.69 2.36
C GLY A 109 15.90 5.17 2.11
N LYS A 110 14.91 4.72 1.35
CA LYS A 110 14.83 3.35 0.83
C LYS A 110 15.32 3.29 -0.62
#